data_AF-A0A2I1HU90-F1
#
_entry.id   AF-A0A2I1HU90-F1
#
_cell.length_a   1.000
_cell.length_b   1.000
_cell.length_c   1.000
_cell.angle_alpha   90.00
_cell.angle_beta   90.00
_cell.angle_gamma   90.00
#
_symmetry.space_group_name_H-M   'P 1'
#
loop_
_entity.id
_entity.type
_entity.pdbx_description
1 polymer ?
#
loop_
_entity_poly.entity_id
_entity_poly.type
_entity_poly.pdbx_seq_one_letter_code
_entity_poly.pdbx_strand_id
1 'polypeptide(L)'
;MLIREASINLKLVKIKGHSGIIGNDIADKLAKKGQCGNNLFRNNVDFINNILSYFPVFIDKPIEVNIRRFILKILATGEATEWSLLKNNQELCYGDVNQIDWKITWLIFHYCKGFHCNSMRINYLWTFIAKLFHKILPLGSILAIRKPKLYKEMKCIMKCNKKENWNHLFECQAYEVAWQKILEITTKESIIICLKQKQIKCQGEDFIRKVLQNILGITAKSEKFQKFQHLALEVKVETCLTIRLQKDFKISLAEAQTLMANILIRFILAFKELIWKPRCEQVILWEKREGISRTDKITSESKAKNNPNQLPEFKVKDNSKQLTNKAKDLQMGKVDRLQKTVSLVKKSMDTFVRKYICEDWIPIKKKVDKITLYMSKKLLD
;
A
#
# COMPACT_ATOMS: atom_id res chain seq x y z
N MET A 1 28.52 24.54 21.59
CA MET A 1 28.85 24.34 23.01
C MET A 1 30.08 23.46 23.17
N LEU A 2 29.99 22.14 22.96
CA LEU A 2 31.08 21.16 23.14
C LEU A 2 32.49 21.56 22.64
N ILE A 3 32.64 22.09 21.42
CA ILE A 3 33.96 22.45 20.87
C ILE A 3 34.61 23.61 21.65
N ARG A 4 33.80 24.59 22.08
CA ARG A 4 34.28 25.74 22.89
C ARG A 4 34.48 25.35 24.35
N GLU A 5 33.57 24.57 24.93
CA GLU A 5 33.66 24.14 26.34
C GLU A 5 34.83 23.17 26.58
N ALA A 6 35.11 22.29 25.64
CA ALA A 6 36.20 21.32 25.76
C ALA A 6 37.51 21.80 25.10
N SER A 7 37.59 23.06 24.68
CA SER A 7 38.77 23.65 24.01
C SER A 7 39.31 22.79 22.86
N ILE A 8 38.42 22.16 22.10
CA ILE A 8 38.81 21.23 21.03
C ILE A 8 39.27 22.05 19.83
N ASN A 9 40.53 21.89 19.46
CA ASN A 9 41.09 22.55 18.28
C ASN A 9 40.64 21.81 17.01
N LEU A 10 39.56 22.30 16.40
CA LEU A 10 38.93 21.66 15.25
C LEU A 10 39.50 22.23 13.93
N LYS A 11 40.23 21.41 13.18
CA LYS A 11 40.70 21.75 11.83
C LYS A 11 39.72 21.23 10.79
N LEU A 12 38.88 22.12 10.24
CA LEU A 12 37.95 21.77 9.16
C LEU A 12 38.66 21.88 7.80
N VAL A 13 38.94 20.74 7.18
CA VAL A 13 39.46 20.69 5.81
C VAL A 13 38.29 20.57 4.85
N LYS A 14 37.96 21.67 4.16
CA LYS A 14 36.95 21.67 3.10
C LYS A 14 37.52 21.00 1.85
N ILE A 15 37.12 19.75 1.62
CA ILE A 15 37.41 19.07 0.36
C ILE A 15 36.46 19.64 -0.70
N LYS A 16 36.99 20.06 -1.86
CA LYS A 16 36.16 20.54 -2.99
C LYS A 16 35.25 19.39 -3.45
N GLY A 17 33.95 19.63 -3.53
CA GLY A 17 32.96 18.63 -3.95
C GLY A 17 33.09 18.15 -5.40
N HIS A 18 33.90 18.83 -6.20
CA HIS A 18 34.16 18.53 -7.61
C HIS A 18 35.55 17.95 -7.78
N SER A 19 35.73 16.69 -7.38
CA SER A 19 36.98 15.94 -7.57
C SER A 19 36.84 14.82 -8.62
N GLY A 20 35.79 14.85 -9.45
CA GLY A 20 35.54 13.82 -10.46
C GLY A 20 35.11 12.47 -9.88
N ILE A 21 34.77 12.43 -8.58
CA ILE A 21 34.28 11.22 -7.91
C ILE A 21 32.78 11.11 -8.19
N ILE A 22 32.43 10.17 -9.07
CA ILE A 22 31.08 9.92 -9.57
C ILE A 22 30.02 9.88 -8.44
N GLY A 23 30.33 9.24 -7.31
CA GLY A 23 29.42 9.15 -6.17
C GLY A 23 29.10 10.49 -5.51
N ASN A 24 30.09 11.38 -5.41
CA ASN A 24 29.91 12.72 -4.83
C ASN A 24 29.14 13.64 -5.79
N ASP A 25 29.41 13.53 -7.09
CA ASP A 25 28.69 14.29 -8.11
C ASP A 25 27.21 13.87 -8.17
N ILE A 26 26.92 12.57 -8.00
CA ILE A 26 25.54 12.07 -7.88
C ILE A 26 24.88 12.61 -6.60
N ALA A 27 25.56 12.55 -5.45
CA ALA A 27 25.03 13.06 -4.20
C ALA A 27 24.75 14.57 -4.25
N ASP A 28 25.67 15.36 -4.81
CA ASP A 28 25.51 16.82 -4.98
C ASP A 28 24.36 17.15 -5.96
N LYS A 29 24.27 16.42 -7.07
CA LYS A 29 23.17 16.57 -8.03
C LYS A 29 21.81 16.24 -7.41
N LEU A 30 21.74 15.22 -6.55
CA LEU A 30 20.51 14.87 -5.81
C LEU A 30 20.19 15.92 -4.74
N ALA A 31 21.19 16.43 -4.01
CA ALA A 31 21.00 17.50 -3.02
C ALA A 31 20.48 18.80 -3.66
N LYS A 32 21.07 19.23 -4.80
CA LYS A 32 20.60 20.38 -5.59
C LYS A 32 19.18 20.19 -6.13
N LYS A 33 18.83 18.99 -6.61
CA LYS A 33 17.44 18.66 -6.99
C LYS A 33 16.48 18.75 -5.81
N GLY A 34 16.92 18.29 -4.64
CA GLY A 34 16.17 18.45 -3.39
C GLY A 34 15.95 19.91 -3.04
N GLN A 35 16.99 20.76 -3.15
CA GLN A 35 16.91 22.19 -2.86
C GLN A 35 15.89 22.93 -3.75
N CYS A 36 15.80 22.59 -5.04
CA CYS A 36 14.88 23.22 -5.99
C CYS A 36 13.49 22.55 -6.06
N GLY A 37 13.21 21.55 -5.22
CA GLY A 37 11.92 20.86 -5.17
C GLY A 37 10.84 21.70 -4.49
N ASN A 38 9.57 21.47 -4.86
CA ASN A 38 8.41 21.91 -4.06
C ASN A 38 8.34 21.07 -2.78
N ASN A 39 9.30 21.26 -1.88
CA ASN A 39 9.37 20.52 -0.62
C ASN A 39 8.28 21.01 0.33
N LEU A 40 7.69 20.06 1.06
CA LEU A 40 6.74 20.32 2.14
C LEU A 40 7.33 21.15 3.29
N PHE A 41 8.66 21.24 3.36
CA PHE A 41 9.39 21.91 4.42
C PHE A 41 10.43 22.86 3.79
N ARG A 42 10.30 24.16 4.06
CA ARG A 42 11.29 25.19 3.73
C ARG A 42 11.96 25.65 5.01
N ASN A 43 13.21 25.24 5.21
CA ASN A 43 14.10 25.88 6.18
C ASN A 43 14.75 27.07 5.47
N ASN A 44 14.14 28.25 5.55
CA ASN A 44 14.85 29.48 5.19
C ASN A 44 15.82 29.80 6.33
N VAL A 45 17.10 29.84 6.02
CA VAL A 45 18.14 30.26 6.95
C VAL A 45 18.74 31.54 6.38
N ASP A 46 18.15 32.67 6.76
CA ASP A 46 18.48 33.94 6.09
C ASP A 46 19.60 34.72 6.78
N PHE A 47 20.04 34.43 8.01
CA PHE A 47 21.24 35.05 8.59
C PHE A 47 21.81 34.27 9.79
N ILE A 48 23.15 34.18 9.88
CA ILE A 48 23.87 33.72 11.08
C ILE A 48 24.50 34.96 11.71
N ASN A 49 23.89 35.51 12.75
CA ASN A 49 24.54 36.52 13.57
C ASN A 49 24.40 36.11 15.04
N ASN A 50 25.50 36.16 15.80
CA ASN A 50 25.66 35.59 17.16
C ASN A 50 24.80 36.27 18.25
N ILE A 51 23.85 37.13 17.87
CA ILE A 51 23.01 37.94 18.77
C ILE A 51 21.57 37.40 18.84
N LEU A 52 21.09 36.68 17.80
CA LEU A 52 19.71 36.21 17.75
C LEU A 52 19.61 34.75 18.16
N SER A 53 18.78 34.48 19.16
CA SER A 53 18.27 33.15 19.46
C SER A 53 17.46 32.66 18.25
N TYR A 54 18.04 31.78 17.45
CA TYR A 54 17.33 31.12 16.37
C TYR A 54 16.23 30.24 16.96
N PHE A 55 14.98 30.53 16.60
CA PHE A 55 13.85 29.66 16.91
C PHE A 55 13.30 29.08 15.59
N PRO A 56 13.49 27.79 15.32
CA PRO A 56 12.95 27.16 14.12
C PRO A 56 11.42 27.25 14.15
N VAL A 57 10.81 27.75 13.08
CA VAL A 57 9.35 27.85 12.94
C VAL A 57 8.84 26.94 11.83
N PHE A 58 7.64 26.40 12.00
CA PHE A 58 6.89 25.72 10.96
C PHE A 58 5.51 26.35 10.81
N ILE A 59 5.24 26.95 9.64
CA ILE A 59 4.01 27.71 9.38
C ILE A 59 3.80 28.76 10.49
N ASP A 60 4.82 29.59 10.70
CA ASP A 60 4.83 30.70 11.68
C ASP A 60 4.63 30.27 13.15
N LYS A 61 4.67 28.97 13.44
CA LYS A 61 4.59 28.42 14.80
C LYS A 61 5.97 27.92 15.25
N PRO A 62 6.43 28.29 16.46
CA PRO A 62 7.68 27.80 17.03
C PRO A 62 7.71 26.27 17.12
N ILE A 63 8.81 25.64 16.67
CA ILE A 63 9.07 24.22 16.85
C ILE A 63 9.73 24.02 18.21
N GLU A 64 8.94 23.63 19.20
CA GLU A 64 9.38 23.41 20.59
C GLU A 64 9.97 22.01 20.85
N VAL A 65 9.89 21.12 19.85
CA VAL A 65 10.42 19.76 19.93
C VAL A 65 11.74 19.65 19.16
N ASN A 66 12.49 18.57 19.40
CA ASN A 66 13.70 18.28 18.65
C ASN A 66 13.46 18.36 17.12
N ILE A 67 14.19 19.24 16.42
CA ILE A 67 14.02 19.54 14.98
C ILE A 67 14.06 18.27 14.12
N ARG A 68 14.97 17.33 14.42
CA ARG A 68 15.07 16.08 13.66
C ARG A 68 13.81 15.22 13.83
N ARG A 69 13.31 15.08 15.06
CA ARG A 69 12.04 14.38 15.32
C ARG A 69 10.87 15.08 14.63
N PHE A 70 10.86 16.41 14.64
CA PHE A 70 9.85 17.21 13.96
C PHE A 70 9.83 16.95 12.45
N ILE A 71 10.99 17.08 11.78
CA ILE A 71 11.13 16.83 10.34
C ILE A 71 10.72 15.40 9.99
N LEU A 72 11.19 14.39 10.75
CA LEU A 72 10.81 13.00 10.52
C LEU A 72 9.29 12.78 10.67
N LYS A 73 8.65 13.47 11.61
CA LYS A 73 7.20 13.39 11.80
C LYS A 73 6.46 14.02 10.62
N ILE A 74 6.89 15.19 10.14
CA ILE A 74 6.31 15.83 8.94
C ILE A 74 6.42 14.92 7.73
N LEU A 75 7.60 14.36 7.45
CA LEU A 75 7.82 13.50 6.29
C LEU A 75 6.93 12.25 6.38
N ALA A 76 6.88 11.59 7.53
CA ALA A 76 6.01 10.44 7.75
C ALA A 76 4.53 10.79 7.58
N THR A 77 4.09 11.96 8.07
CA THR A 77 2.72 12.45 7.88
C THR A 77 2.43 12.75 6.40
N GLY A 78 3.38 13.34 5.67
CA GLY A 78 3.26 13.60 4.23
C GLY A 78 3.10 12.31 3.44
N GLU A 79 3.96 11.33 3.68
CA GLU A 79 3.89 9.99 3.05
C GLU A 79 2.55 9.29 3.36
N ALA A 80 2.12 9.30 4.63
CA ALA A 80 0.85 8.71 5.03
C ALA A 80 -0.34 9.39 4.35
N THR A 81 -0.30 10.72 4.21
CA THR A 81 -1.35 11.51 3.55
C THR A 81 -1.40 11.23 2.04
N GLU A 82 -0.25 11.17 1.37
CA GLU A 82 -0.23 10.81 -0.05
C GLU A 82 -0.78 9.40 -0.29
N TRP A 83 -0.45 8.47 0.60
CA TRP A 83 -0.96 7.10 0.53
C TRP A 83 -2.47 7.01 0.82
N SER A 84 -3.01 7.76 1.78
CA SER A 84 -4.45 7.77 2.08
C SER A 84 -5.26 8.42 0.95
N LEU A 85 -4.66 9.33 0.19
CA LEU A 85 -5.26 9.97 -0.99
C LEU A 85 -5.26 9.09 -2.25
N LEU A 86 -4.69 7.89 -2.21
CA LEU A 86 -4.84 6.93 -3.30
C LEU A 86 -6.31 6.56 -3.46
N LYS A 87 -6.79 6.45 -4.72
CA LYS A 87 -8.20 6.18 -5.04
C LYS A 87 -8.79 4.99 -4.27
N ASN A 88 -8.01 3.94 -4.03
CA ASN A 88 -8.45 2.72 -3.34
C ASN A 88 -8.52 2.86 -1.81
N ASN A 89 -7.98 3.94 -1.25
CA ASN A 89 -7.93 4.20 0.19
C ASN A 89 -8.76 5.43 0.59
N GLN A 90 -8.96 6.37 -0.33
CA GLN A 90 -9.57 7.67 -0.04
C GLN A 90 -10.93 7.53 0.66
N GLU A 91 -11.83 6.69 0.15
CA GLU A 91 -13.16 6.49 0.75
C GLU A 91 -13.06 5.90 2.17
N LEU A 92 -12.17 4.93 2.39
CA LEU A 92 -12.02 4.24 3.67
C LEU A 92 -11.25 5.07 4.72
N CYS A 93 -10.39 6.00 4.28
CA CYS A 93 -9.62 6.84 5.18
C CYS A 93 -10.33 8.15 5.53
N TYR A 94 -11.19 8.68 4.65
CA TYR A 94 -11.83 9.99 4.83
C TYR A 94 -13.36 9.93 4.97
N GLY A 95 -14.02 8.86 4.52
CA GLY A 95 -15.47 8.69 4.66
C GLY A 95 -15.85 8.30 6.09
N ASP A 96 -15.35 7.16 6.55
CA ASP A 96 -15.58 6.64 7.91
C ASP A 96 -14.25 6.15 8.52
N VAL A 97 -13.65 7.01 9.34
CA VAL A 97 -12.29 6.85 9.90
C VAL A 97 -12.14 5.58 10.76
N ASN A 98 -13.25 5.02 11.26
CA ASN A 98 -13.25 3.84 12.13
C ASN A 98 -13.81 2.58 11.48
N GLN A 99 -14.12 2.62 10.17
CA GLN A 99 -14.69 1.47 9.48
C GLN A 99 -13.70 0.30 9.40
N ILE A 100 -12.41 0.58 9.20
CA ILE A 100 -11.37 -0.43 8.96
C ILE A 100 -10.41 -0.57 10.14
N ASP A 101 -10.17 -1.80 10.57
CA ASP A 101 -9.18 -2.11 11.59
C ASP A 101 -7.80 -2.27 10.95
N TRP A 102 -7.13 -1.14 10.73
CA TRP A 102 -5.81 -1.08 10.08
C TRP A 102 -4.73 -1.87 10.83
N LYS A 103 -4.91 -2.12 12.13
CA LYS A 103 -3.94 -2.91 12.92
C LYS A 103 -3.76 -4.30 12.33
N ILE A 104 -4.85 -4.90 11.87
CA ILE A 104 -4.86 -6.24 11.27
C ILE A 104 -4.05 -6.27 9.98
N THR A 105 -4.24 -5.29 9.11
CA THR A 105 -3.45 -5.12 7.88
C THR A 105 -1.96 -5.04 8.19
N TRP A 106 -1.58 -4.21 9.16
CA TRP A 106 -0.17 -4.05 9.54
C TRP A 106 0.41 -5.28 10.23
N LEU A 107 -0.39 -6.04 10.99
CA LEU A 107 0.02 -7.33 11.56
C LEU A 107 0.39 -8.33 10.45
N ILE A 108 -0.41 -8.41 9.38
CA ILE A 108 -0.13 -9.27 8.22
C ILE A 108 1.17 -8.85 7.53
N PHE A 109 1.34 -7.55 7.25
CA PHE A 109 2.57 -7.06 6.62
C PHE A 109 3.79 -7.28 7.50
N HIS A 110 3.68 -7.05 8.81
CA HIS A 110 4.76 -7.28 9.76
C HIS A 110 5.18 -8.77 9.77
N TYR A 111 4.21 -9.69 9.79
CA TYR A 111 4.50 -11.11 9.72
C TYR A 111 5.17 -11.50 8.41
N CYS A 112 4.66 -11.01 7.28
CA CYS A 112 5.18 -11.34 5.96
C CYS A 112 6.48 -10.63 5.61
N LYS A 113 6.92 -9.62 6.38
CA LYS A 113 8.17 -8.89 6.12
C LYS A 113 9.40 -9.79 6.28
N GLY A 114 9.32 -10.80 7.17
CA GLY A 114 10.47 -11.60 7.59
C GLY A 114 11.57 -10.76 8.25
N PHE A 115 12.51 -11.39 8.94
CA PHE A 115 13.77 -10.72 9.26
C PHE A 115 14.62 -10.70 7.97
N HIS A 116 15.05 -9.52 7.54
CA HIS A 116 16.11 -9.31 6.54
C HIS A 116 15.84 -9.81 5.11
N CYS A 117 14.59 -10.12 4.73
CA CYS A 117 14.26 -10.69 3.41
C CYS A 117 15.06 -11.97 3.08
N ASN A 118 15.34 -12.80 4.08
CA ASN A 118 16.22 -13.98 3.97
C ASN A 118 15.65 -15.13 3.11
N SER A 119 14.43 -15.00 2.60
CA SER A 119 13.77 -16.03 1.81
C SER A 119 13.01 -15.39 0.64
N MET A 120 13.31 -15.83 -0.57
CA MET A 120 12.53 -15.48 -1.77
C MET A 120 11.04 -15.76 -1.58
N ARG A 121 10.69 -16.86 -0.89
CA ARG A 121 9.30 -17.25 -0.64
C ARG A 121 8.52 -16.20 0.16
N ILE A 122 9.10 -15.76 1.28
CA ILE A 122 8.47 -14.74 2.15
C ILE A 122 8.32 -13.43 1.38
N ASN A 123 9.34 -13.07 0.58
CA ASN A 123 9.30 -11.89 -0.27
C ASN A 123 8.19 -11.96 -1.36
N TYR A 124 7.98 -13.13 -1.97
CA TYR A 124 6.89 -13.31 -2.95
C TYR A 124 5.51 -13.16 -2.31
N LEU A 125 5.30 -13.72 -1.11
CA LEU A 125 4.05 -13.57 -0.38
C LEU A 125 3.81 -12.11 0.01
N TRP A 126 4.84 -11.44 0.55
CA TRP A 126 4.77 -10.02 0.89
C TRP A 126 4.42 -9.16 -0.34
N THR A 127 5.08 -9.42 -1.48
CA THR A 127 4.80 -8.73 -2.75
C THR A 127 3.38 -8.99 -3.24
N PHE A 128 2.88 -10.22 -3.10
CA PHE A 128 1.52 -10.57 -3.47
C PHE A 128 0.49 -9.83 -2.60
N ILE A 129 0.69 -9.81 -1.28
CA ILE A 129 -0.15 -9.08 -0.32
C ILE A 129 -0.11 -7.57 -0.61
N ALA A 130 1.07 -7.01 -0.89
CA ALA A 130 1.19 -5.60 -1.28
C ALA A 130 0.40 -5.31 -2.57
N LYS A 131 0.43 -6.22 -3.55
CA LYS A 131 -0.36 -6.06 -4.79
C LYS A 131 -1.87 -6.16 -4.55
N LEU A 132 -2.32 -7.03 -3.64
CA LEU A 132 -3.71 -7.10 -3.18
C LEU A 132 -4.14 -5.80 -2.50
N PHE A 133 -3.36 -5.35 -1.53
CA PHE A 133 -3.59 -4.13 -0.76
C PHE A 133 -3.81 -2.89 -1.64
N HIS A 134 -3.08 -2.81 -2.75
CA HIS A 134 -3.20 -1.72 -3.71
C HIS A 134 -4.13 -2.01 -4.90
N LYS A 135 -4.80 -3.17 -4.96
CA LYS A 135 -5.61 -3.63 -6.10
C LYS A 135 -4.88 -3.59 -7.45
N ILE A 136 -3.59 -3.91 -7.46
CA ILE A 136 -2.71 -3.85 -8.65
C ILE A 136 -2.33 -5.23 -9.21
N LEU A 137 -3.03 -6.29 -8.79
CA LEU A 137 -2.89 -7.61 -9.40
C LEU A 137 -3.14 -7.51 -10.92
N PRO A 138 -2.38 -8.25 -11.76
CA PRO A 138 -2.45 -8.16 -13.23
C PRO A 138 -3.73 -8.80 -13.82
N LEU A 139 -4.90 -8.24 -13.50
CA LEU A 139 -6.18 -8.53 -14.18
C LEU A 139 -6.18 -7.92 -15.58
N GLY A 140 -6.99 -8.44 -16.49
CA GLY A 140 -7.07 -7.96 -17.89
C GLY A 140 -7.24 -6.44 -18.00
N SER A 141 -8.11 -5.82 -17.20
CA SER A 141 -8.25 -4.35 -17.17
C SER A 141 -6.96 -3.61 -16.79
N ILE A 142 -6.18 -4.13 -15.85
CA ILE A 142 -4.92 -3.54 -15.39
C ILE A 142 -3.80 -3.80 -16.41
N LEU A 143 -3.77 -4.98 -17.01
CA LEU A 143 -2.84 -5.33 -18.08
C LEU A 143 -3.08 -4.45 -19.31
N ALA A 144 -4.35 -4.24 -19.70
CA ALA A 144 -4.74 -3.36 -20.80
C ALA A 144 -4.33 -1.90 -20.55
N ILE A 145 -4.35 -1.42 -19.30
CA ILE A 145 -3.84 -0.09 -18.96
C ILE A 145 -2.32 -0.02 -19.15
N ARG A 146 -1.58 -1.05 -18.75
CA ARG A 146 -0.12 -1.07 -18.79
C ARG A 146 0.45 -1.32 -20.20
N LYS A 147 -0.21 -2.16 -20.98
CA LYS A 147 0.19 -2.59 -22.32
C LYS A 147 -1.06 -2.73 -23.22
N PRO A 148 -1.65 -1.61 -23.67
CA PRO A 148 -2.90 -1.63 -24.42
C PRO A 148 -2.82 -2.50 -25.68
N LYS A 149 -1.74 -2.40 -26.47
CA LYS A 149 -1.61 -3.17 -27.72
C LYS A 149 -1.66 -4.69 -27.50
N LEU A 150 -1.17 -5.18 -26.36
CA LEU A 150 -1.11 -6.61 -26.06
C LEU A 150 -2.40 -7.15 -25.44
N TYR A 151 -3.08 -6.35 -24.62
CA TYR A 151 -4.17 -6.85 -23.78
C TYR A 151 -5.52 -6.12 -23.98
N LYS A 152 -5.67 -5.27 -25.00
CA LYS A 152 -6.91 -4.49 -25.23
C LYS A 152 -8.16 -5.36 -25.27
N GLU A 153 -8.08 -6.48 -25.97
CA GLU A 153 -9.18 -7.41 -26.20
C GLU A 153 -9.18 -8.57 -25.20
N MET A 154 -8.33 -8.50 -24.15
CA MET A 154 -8.25 -9.56 -23.14
C MET A 154 -9.57 -9.65 -22.36
N LYS A 155 -10.27 -10.76 -22.58
CA LYS A 155 -11.47 -11.15 -21.83
C LYS A 155 -11.09 -12.01 -20.63
N CYS A 156 -12.09 -12.37 -19.83
CA CYS A 156 -11.94 -13.29 -18.72
C CYS A 156 -11.27 -14.59 -19.18
N ILE A 157 -10.19 -14.95 -18.50
CA ILE A 157 -9.39 -16.11 -18.87
C ILE A 157 -10.15 -17.43 -18.71
N MET A 158 -11.14 -17.44 -17.82
CA MET A 158 -12.04 -18.57 -17.59
C MET A 158 -13.16 -18.67 -18.64
N LYS A 159 -13.03 -17.97 -19.77
CA LYS A 159 -13.87 -18.09 -20.98
C LYS A 159 -15.35 -17.77 -20.80
N CYS A 160 -15.72 -16.91 -19.85
CA CYS A 160 -17.09 -16.40 -19.73
C CYS A 160 -17.37 -15.16 -20.62
N ASN A 161 -16.47 -14.83 -21.55
CA ASN A 161 -16.58 -13.74 -22.53
C ASN A 161 -16.78 -12.30 -22.01
N LYS A 162 -16.73 -12.06 -20.69
CA LYS A 162 -16.78 -10.72 -20.08
C LYS A 162 -15.38 -10.10 -19.95
N LYS A 163 -15.32 -8.77 -19.83
CA LYS A 163 -14.07 -8.04 -19.55
C LYS A 163 -13.57 -8.37 -18.14
N GLU A 164 -12.30 -8.78 -18.02
CA GLU A 164 -11.73 -9.13 -16.72
C GLU A 164 -11.37 -7.87 -15.92
N ASN A 165 -12.02 -7.70 -14.76
CA ASN A 165 -11.73 -6.65 -13.77
C ASN A 165 -12.02 -7.18 -12.36
N TRP A 166 -11.84 -6.35 -11.33
CA TRP A 166 -12.07 -6.77 -9.94
C TRP A 166 -13.51 -7.20 -9.67
N ASN A 167 -14.51 -6.42 -10.08
CA ASN A 167 -15.93 -6.78 -9.89
C ASN A 167 -16.25 -8.11 -10.57
N HIS A 168 -15.76 -8.28 -11.80
CA HIS A 168 -15.90 -9.52 -12.53
C HIS A 168 -15.25 -10.71 -11.82
N LEU A 169 -14.08 -10.55 -11.18
CA LEU A 169 -13.42 -11.62 -10.42
C LEU A 169 -14.32 -12.17 -9.29
N PHE A 170 -15.09 -11.29 -8.65
CA PHE A 170 -16.02 -11.66 -7.57
C PHE A 170 -17.30 -12.32 -8.12
N GLU A 171 -17.82 -11.84 -9.24
CA GLU A 171 -19.11 -12.27 -9.81
C GLU A 171 -18.98 -13.41 -10.84
N CYS A 172 -17.77 -13.77 -11.26
CA CYS A 172 -17.58 -14.76 -12.32
C CYS A 172 -18.00 -16.16 -11.84
N GLN A 173 -19.02 -16.71 -12.50
CA GLN A 173 -19.55 -18.05 -12.22
C GLN A 173 -18.48 -19.15 -12.31
N ALA A 174 -17.46 -18.99 -13.16
CA ALA A 174 -16.36 -19.94 -13.27
C ALA A 174 -15.53 -20.07 -11.97
N TYR A 175 -15.58 -19.09 -11.08
CA TYR A 175 -14.92 -19.13 -9.78
C TYR A 175 -15.85 -19.52 -8.63
N GLU A 176 -17.14 -19.78 -8.87
CA GLU A 176 -18.13 -20.05 -7.81
C GLU A 176 -17.72 -21.22 -6.91
N VAL A 177 -17.33 -22.34 -7.52
CA VAL A 177 -16.85 -23.54 -6.79
C VAL A 177 -15.56 -23.23 -6.03
N ALA A 178 -14.66 -22.43 -6.60
CA ALA A 178 -13.41 -22.05 -5.94
C ALA A 178 -13.69 -21.15 -4.73
N TRP A 179 -14.62 -20.20 -4.84
CA TRP A 179 -15.02 -19.33 -3.74
C TRP A 179 -15.67 -20.11 -2.59
N GLN A 180 -16.51 -21.09 -2.91
CA GLN A 180 -17.10 -21.98 -1.91
C GLN A 180 -16.01 -22.79 -1.17
N LYS A 181 -15.04 -23.35 -1.90
CA LYS A 181 -13.89 -24.04 -1.29
C LYS A 181 -13.01 -23.11 -0.44
N ILE A 182 -12.82 -21.87 -0.87
CA ILE A 182 -12.07 -20.87 -0.09
C ILE A 182 -12.76 -20.59 1.25
N LEU A 183 -14.09 -20.41 1.26
CA LEU A 183 -14.86 -20.24 2.49
C LEU A 183 -14.73 -21.44 3.42
N GLU A 184 -14.85 -22.66 2.88
CA GLU A 184 -14.74 -23.91 3.65
C GLU A 184 -13.35 -24.07 4.27
N ILE A 185 -12.28 -23.89 3.49
CA ILE A 185 -10.89 -23.97 3.98
C ILE A 185 -10.64 -22.90 5.03
N THR A 186 -11.03 -21.65 4.75
CA THR A 186 -10.85 -20.53 5.69
C THR A 186 -11.55 -20.83 7.00
N THR A 187 -12.80 -21.30 6.97
CA THR A 187 -13.58 -21.63 8.17
C THR A 187 -12.93 -22.78 8.93
N LYS A 188 -12.59 -23.89 8.26
CA LYS A 188 -11.98 -25.07 8.88
C LYS A 188 -10.64 -24.74 9.54
N GLU A 189 -9.77 -24.00 8.86
CA GLU A 189 -8.49 -23.62 9.43
C GLU A 189 -8.62 -22.61 10.58
N SER A 190 -9.61 -21.72 10.50
CA SER A 190 -9.92 -20.77 11.58
C SER A 190 -10.40 -21.49 12.84
N ILE A 191 -11.24 -22.52 12.70
CA ILE A 191 -11.65 -23.39 13.81
C ILE A 191 -10.43 -24.02 14.49
N ILE A 192 -9.50 -24.58 13.70
CA ILE A 192 -8.27 -25.19 14.22
C ILE A 192 -7.43 -24.16 14.99
N ILE A 193 -7.36 -22.91 14.52
CA ILE A 193 -6.63 -21.83 15.21
C ILE A 193 -7.31 -21.47 16.53
N CYS A 194 -8.63 -21.31 16.53
CA CYS A 194 -9.40 -21.06 17.76
C CYS A 194 -9.20 -22.17 18.80
N LEU A 195 -9.25 -23.44 18.39
CA LEU A 195 -9.04 -24.59 19.27
C LEU A 195 -7.62 -24.68 19.85
N LYS A 196 -6.63 -24.06 19.19
CA LYS A 196 -5.25 -23.96 19.71
C LYS A 196 -5.02 -22.79 20.66
N GLN A 197 -5.91 -21.78 20.65
CA GLN A 197 -5.80 -20.63 21.54
C GLN A 197 -6.30 -20.97 22.94
N LYS A 198 -5.46 -20.73 23.96
CA LYS A 198 -5.74 -21.11 25.35
C LYS A 198 -7.05 -20.52 25.87
N GLN A 199 -7.38 -19.31 25.43
CA GLN A 199 -8.56 -18.54 25.85
C GLN A 199 -9.86 -19.03 25.19
N ILE A 200 -9.77 -19.67 24.02
CA ILE A 200 -10.93 -20.03 23.18
C ILE A 200 -11.20 -21.54 23.19
N LYS A 201 -10.18 -22.38 23.40
CA LYS A 201 -10.30 -23.85 23.30
C LYS A 201 -11.41 -24.48 24.15
N CYS A 202 -11.81 -23.83 25.24
CA CYS A 202 -12.84 -24.34 26.16
C CYS A 202 -14.28 -24.08 25.68
N GLN A 203 -14.48 -23.30 24.61
CA GLN A 203 -15.80 -22.84 24.16
C GLN A 203 -16.59 -23.90 23.33
N GLY A 204 -15.97 -25.02 22.97
CA GLY A 204 -16.57 -26.08 22.13
C GLY A 204 -16.54 -25.74 20.63
N GLU A 205 -16.39 -26.76 19.79
CA GLU A 205 -16.22 -26.57 18.33
C GLU A 205 -17.47 -25.96 17.68
N ASP A 206 -18.67 -26.38 18.07
CA ASP A 206 -19.93 -25.90 17.49
C ASP A 206 -20.17 -24.42 17.74
N PHE A 207 -19.82 -23.94 18.94
CA PHE A 207 -19.87 -22.51 19.25
C PHE A 207 -18.88 -21.71 18.39
N ILE A 208 -17.63 -22.18 18.31
CA ILE A 208 -16.59 -21.54 17.48
C ILE A 208 -17.06 -21.45 16.03
N ARG A 209 -17.63 -22.54 15.49
CA ARG A 209 -18.17 -22.60 14.14
C ARG A 209 -19.28 -21.57 13.93
N LYS A 210 -20.21 -21.45 14.87
CA LYS A 210 -21.31 -20.47 14.81
C LYS A 210 -20.79 -19.03 14.81
N VAL A 211 -19.81 -18.70 15.66
CA VAL A 211 -19.19 -17.37 15.70
C VAL A 211 -18.50 -17.06 14.36
N LEU A 212 -17.73 -18.01 13.81
CA LEU A 212 -17.04 -17.82 12.54
C LEU A 212 -18.00 -17.68 11.36
N GLN A 213 -19.08 -18.47 11.31
CA GLN A 213 -20.13 -18.35 10.30
C GLN A 213 -20.88 -17.01 10.40
N ASN A 214 -21.00 -16.45 11.59
CA ASN A 214 -21.58 -15.11 11.77
C ASN A 214 -20.71 -13.98 11.19
N ILE A 215 -19.41 -14.22 11.04
CA ILE A 215 -18.42 -13.28 10.51
C ILE A 215 -18.23 -13.51 9.00
N LEU A 216 -17.92 -14.74 8.61
CA LEU A 216 -17.58 -15.09 7.23
C LEU A 216 -18.81 -15.36 6.38
N GLY A 217 -19.95 -15.73 6.97
CA GLY A 217 -21.09 -16.28 6.26
C GLY A 217 -21.05 -17.80 6.15
N ILE A 218 -22.16 -18.38 5.70
CA ILE A 218 -22.35 -19.84 5.58
C ILE A 218 -22.05 -20.32 4.16
N THR A 219 -22.36 -19.48 3.17
CA THR A 219 -22.18 -19.78 1.74
C THR A 219 -21.40 -18.66 1.06
N ALA A 220 -20.72 -18.99 -0.04
CA ALA A 220 -20.00 -18.00 -0.83
C ALA A 220 -20.91 -16.92 -1.47
N LYS A 221 -22.22 -17.20 -1.57
CA LYS A 221 -23.23 -16.24 -2.07
C LYS A 221 -23.80 -15.33 -0.98
N SER A 222 -23.50 -15.60 0.29
CA SER A 222 -24.01 -14.77 1.36
C SER A 222 -23.44 -13.36 1.28
N GLU A 223 -24.28 -12.36 1.54
CA GLU A 223 -23.88 -10.94 1.55
C GLU A 223 -22.69 -10.70 2.50
N LYS A 224 -22.70 -11.38 3.66
CA LYS A 224 -21.59 -11.36 4.63
C LYS A 224 -20.27 -11.80 4.00
N PHE A 225 -20.27 -12.94 3.30
CA PHE A 225 -19.05 -13.44 2.67
C PHE A 225 -18.59 -12.52 1.55
N GLN A 226 -19.51 -12.06 0.70
CA GLN A 226 -19.17 -11.15 -0.41
C GLN A 226 -18.55 -9.86 0.12
N LYS A 227 -19.17 -9.23 1.14
CA LYS A 227 -18.63 -8.04 1.78
C LYS A 227 -17.25 -8.28 2.40
N PHE A 228 -17.09 -9.39 3.13
CA PHE A 228 -15.80 -9.80 3.68
C PHE A 228 -14.75 -10.00 2.59
N GLN A 229 -15.09 -10.73 1.52
CA GLN A 229 -14.23 -11.05 0.39
C GLN A 229 -13.73 -9.80 -0.33
N HIS A 230 -14.58 -8.80 -0.55
CA HIS A 230 -14.19 -7.53 -1.19
C HIS A 230 -13.07 -6.83 -0.42
N LEU A 231 -13.22 -6.70 0.90
CA LEU A 231 -12.22 -6.07 1.76
C LEU A 231 -11.00 -6.96 1.98
N ALA A 232 -11.19 -8.28 2.07
CA ALA A 232 -10.11 -9.24 2.28
C ALA A 232 -9.13 -9.29 1.10
N LEU A 233 -9.61 -9.13 -0.14
CA LEU A 233 -8.72 -8.96 -1.31
C LEU A 233 -8.04 -7.58 -1.39
N GLU A 234 -8.34 -6.69 -0.45
CA GLU A 234 -7.58 -5.48 -0.18
C GLU A 234 -6.79 -5.57 1.14
N VAL A 235 -6.72 -6.75 1.77
CA VAL A 235 -6.03 -6.96 3.06
C VAL A 235 -6.61 -6.08 4.18
N LYS A 236 -7.91 -5.78 4.10
CA LYS A 236 -8.66 -4.93 5.05
C LYS A 236 -9.74 -5.76 5.73
N VAL A 237 -10.10 -5.36 6.95
CA VAL A 237 -11.21 -5.96 7.72
C VAL A 237 -11.98 -4.84 8.41
N GLU A 238 -13.31 -4.96 8.46
CA GLU A 238 -14.13 -4.01 9.20
C GLU A 238 -13.92 -4.13 10.71
N THR A 239 -13.80 -2.99 11.40
CA THR A 239 -13.63 -2.91 12.86
C THR A 239 -14.75 -3.61 13.61
N CYS A 240 -15.98 -3.59 13.07
CA CYS A 240 -17.14 -4.26 13.67
C CYS A 240 -16.95 -5.79 13.78
N LEU A 241 -16.19 -6.41 12.87
CA LEU A 241 -15.91 -7.85 12.91
C LEU A 241 -14.91 -8.18 14.02
N THR A 242 -13.89 -7.33 14.21
CA THR A 242 -12.94 -7.47 15.33
C THR A 242 -13.65 -7.30 16.68
N ILE A 243 -14.49 -6.27 16.82
CA ILE A 243 -15.25 -6.02 18.05
C ILE A 243 -16.21 -7.17 18.34
N ARG A 244 -16.85 -7.73 17.31
CA ARG A 244 -17.72 -8.91 17.47
C ARG A 244 -16.92 -10.11 17.97
N LEU A 245 -15.77 -10.42 17.35
CA LEU A 245 -14.89 -11.50 17.83
C LEU A 245 -14.47 -11.32 19.28
N GLN A 246 -14.11 -10.09 19.65
CA GLN A 246 -13.73 -9.74 21.01
C GLN A 246 -14.84 -10.09 22.01
N LYS A 247 -16.08 -9.68 21.69
CA LYS A 247 -17.26 -9.92 22.55
C LYS A 247 -17.66 -11.40 22.58
N ASP A 248 -17.77 -12.04 21.43
CA ASP A 248 -18.25 -13.41 21.30
C ASP A 248 -17.29 -14.40 21.99
N PHE A 249 -15.97 -14.22 21.84
CA PHE A 249 -14.98 -15.08 22.49
C PHE A 249 -14.53 -14.60 23.88
N LYS A 250 -14.97 -13.41 24.32
CA LYS A 250 -14.56 -12.79 25.60
C LYS A 250 -13.03 -12.69 25.74
N ILE A 251 -12.38 -12.25 24.68
CA ILE A 251 -10.92 -12.06 24.60
C ILE A 251 -10.55 -10.57 24.57
N SER A 252 -9.27 -10.25 24.74
CA SER A 252 -8.79 -8.88 24.57
C SER A 252 -8.88 -8.43 23.11
N LEU A 253 -8.89 -7.11 22.88
CA LEU A 253 -8.89 -6.54 21.53
C LEU A 253 -7.65 -7.01 20.73
N ALA A 254 -6.48 -7.07 21.37
CA ALA A 254 -5.24 -7.52 20.72
C ALA A 254 -5.30 -9.00 20.29
N GLU A 255 -5.93 -9.85 21.10
CA GLU A 255 -6.15 -11.26 20.76
C GLU A 255 -7.16 -11.39 19.61
N ALA A 256 -8.24 -10.60 19.61
CA ALA A 256 -9.22 -10.57 18.53
C ALA A 256 -8.59 -10.10 17.21
N GLN A 257 -7.78 -9.04 17.23
CA GLN A 257 -7.03 -8.54 16.07
C GLN A 257 -6.06 -9.60 15.54
N THR A 258 -5.38 -10.32 16.44
CA THR A 258 -4.47 -11.42 16.07
C THR A 258 -5.23 -12.59 15.44
N LEU A 259 -6.38 -12.98 16.01
CA LEU A 259 -7.23 -14.01 15.46
C LEU A 259 -7.73 -13.60 14.08
N MET A 260 -8.19 -12.37 13.91
CA MET A 260 -8.67 -11.89 12.61
C MET A 260 -7.54 -11.76 11.57
N ALA A 261 -6.34 -11.37 11.96
CA ALA A 261 -5.17 -11.43 11.08
C ALA A 261 -4.89 -12.86 10.61
N ASN A 262 -5.03 -13.86 11.48
CA ASN A 262 -4.91 -15.27 11.11
C ASN A 262 -6.01 -15.70 10.13
N ILE A 263 -7.27 -15.32 10.38
CA ILE A 263 -8.41 -15.65 9.50
C ILE A 263 -8.20 -15.04 8.11
N LEU A 264 -7.85 -13.75 8.06
CA LEU A 264 -7.62 -13.03 6.81
C LEU A 264 -6.43 -13.62 6.02
N ILE A 265 -5.31 -13.97 6.67
CA ILE A 265 -4.19 -14.57 5.93
C ILE A 265 -4.56 -15.96 5.40
N ARG A 266 -5.38 -16.76 6.09
CA ARG A 266 -5.90 -18.04 5.55
C ARG A 266 -6.73 -17.83 4.30
N PHE A 267 -7.64 -16.87 4.34
CA PHE A 267 -8.43 -16.50 3.17
C PHE A 267 -7.55 -16.09 1.99
N ILE A 268 -6.56 -15.22 2.22
CA ILE A 268 -5.64 -14.74 1.16
C ILE A 268 -4.83 -15.89 0.56
N LEU A 269 -4.35 -16.81 1.39
CA LEU A 269 -3.60 -17.98 0.91
C LEU A 269 -4.49 -18.92 0.12
N ALA A 270 -5.69 -19.23 0.61
CA ALA A 270 -6.65 -20.05 -0.12
C ALA A 270 -7.03 -19.42 -1.46
N PHE A 271 -7.25 -18.10 -1.51
CA PHE A 271 -7.46 -17.35 -2.76
C PHE A 271 -6.26 -17.46 -3.71
N LYS A 272 -5.04 -17.29 -3.18
CA LYS A 272 -3.82 -17.38 -3.97
C LYS A 272 -3.69 -18.74 -4.65
N GLU A 273 -3.97 -19.82 -3.91
CA GLU A 273 -3.83 -21.19 -4.39
C GLU A 273 -4.98 -21.63 -5.30
N LEU A 274 -6.22 -21.34 -4.95
CA LEU A 274 -7.39 -21.88 -5.66
C LEU A 274 -7.86 -21.04 -6.84
N ILE A 275 -7.58 -19.74 -6.85
CA ILE A 275 -8.01 -18.84 -7.93
C ILE A 275 -6.80 -18.22 -8.61
N TRP A 276 -5.92 -17.58 -7.86
CA TRP A 276 -4.90 -16.74 -8.46
C TRP A 276 -3.83 -17.52 -9.23
N LYS A 277 -3.28 -18.60 -8.67
CA LYS A 277 -2.30 -19.47 -9.33
C LYS A 277 -2.88 -20.12 -10.61
N PRO A 278 -4.02 -20.85 -10.57
CA PRO A 278 -4.65 -21.42 -11.77
C PRO A 278 -4.94 -20.36 -12.83
N ARG A 279 -5.43 -19.18 -12.43
CA ARG A 279 -5.65 -18.07 -13.36
C ARG A 279 -4.34 -17.63 -14.02
N CYS A 280 -3.25 -17.48 -13.28
CA CYS A 280 -1.95 -17.10 -13.85
C CYS A 280 -1.46 -18.13 -14.89
N GLU A 281 -1.64 -19.42 -14.64
CA GLU A 281 -1.31 -20.48 -15.60
C GLU A 281 -2.14 -20.36 -16.88
N GLN A 282 -3.45 -20.10 -16.76
CA GLN A 282 -4.31 -19.89 -17.92
C GLN A 282 -3.93 -18.63 -18.72
N VAL A 283 -3.51 -17.55 -18.04
CA VAL A 283 -3.00 -16.34 -18.70
C VAL A 283 -1.74 -16.67 -19.50
N ILE A 284 -0.81 -17.45 -18.96
CA ILE A 284 0.40 -17.87 -19.69
C ILE A 284 0.03 -18.68 -20.93
N LEU A 285 -0.94 -19.60 -20.82
CA LEU A 285 -1.41 -20.38 -21.97
C LEU A 285 -2.08 -19.52 -23.04
N TRP A 286 -2.84 -18.50 -22.62
CA TRP A 286 -3.44 -17.54 -23.55
C TRP A 286 -2.39 -16.67 -24.21
N GLU A 287 -1.42 -16.11 -23.46
CA GLU A 287 -0.33 -15.33 -24.02
C GLU A 287 0.44 -16.11 -25.10
N LYS A 288 0.69 -17.41 -24.87
CA LYS A 288 1.30 -18.29 -25.88
C LYS A 288 0.45 -18.43 -27.16
N ARG A 289 -0.88 -18.54 -27.03
CA ARG A 289 -1.80 -18.64 -28.18
C ARG A 289 -1.88 -17.34 -28.98
N GLU A 290 -1.84 -16.20 -28.31
CA GLU A 290 -1.82 -14.88 -28.94
C GLU A 290 -0.43 -14.46 -29.44
N GLY A 291 0.59 -15.32 -29.30
CA GLY A 291 1.96 -15.02 -29.72
C GLY A 291 2.66 -13.95 -28.87
N ILE A 292 2.18 -13.67 -27.65
CA ILE A 292 2.76 -12.67 -26.75
C ILE A 292 4.00 -13.24 -26.06
N SER A 293 5.17 -12.69 -26.40
CA SER A 293 6.45 -13.12 -25.85
C SER A 293 6.82 -12.38 -24.55
N ARG A 294 7.84 -12.88 -23.84
CA ARG A 294 8.41 -12.17 -22.68
C ARG A 294 9.02 -10.83 -23.08
N THR A 295 9.63 -10.76 -24.26
CA THR A 295 10.21 -9.54 -24.81
C THR A 295 9.16 -8.45 -24.97
N ASP A 296 8.00 -8.76 -25.57
CA ASP A 296 6.90 -7.79 -25.80
C ASP A 296 6.39 -7.16 -24.49
N LYS A 297 6.40 -7.95 -23.41
CA LYS A 297 5.99 -7.49 -22.08
C LYS A 297 6.99 -6.50 -21.48
N ILE A 298 8.29 -6.63 -21.80
CA ILE A 298 9.37 -5.81 -21.23
C ILE A 298 9.67 -4.59 -22.10
N THR A 299 9.64 -4.70 -23.43
CA THR A 299 9.97 -3.59 -24.32
C THR A 299 9.05 -2.41 -24.04
N SER A 300 9.62 -1.29 -23.63
CA SER A 300 8.88 -0.03 -23.64
C SER A 300 8.50 0.24 -25.09
N GLU A 301 7.22 0.47 -25.36
CA GLU A 301 6.84 0.97 -26.67
C GLU A 301 7.60 2.28 -26.89
N SER A 302 8.48 2.31 -27.89
CA SER A 302 9.04 3.57 -28.34
C SER A 302 7.87 4.47 -28.70
N LYS A 303 7.73 5.61 -28.01
CA LYS A 303 6.93 6.70 -28.57
C LYS A 303 7.49 6.92 -29.97
N ALA A 304 6.72 6.59 -31.01
CA ALA A 304 7.18 6.70 -32.38
C ALA A 304 7.76 8.10 -32.57
N LYS A 305 9.08 8.18 -32.79
CA LYS A 305 9.69 9.37 -33.36
C LYS A 305 9.27 9.34 -34.82
N ASN A 306 8.23 10.10 -35.17
CA ASN A 306 7.97 10.41 -36.56
C ASN A 306 9.18 11.22 -37.05
N ASN A 307 10.00 10.60 -37.90
CA ASN A 307 11.06 11.30 -38.64
C ASN A 307 10.41 12.36 -39.54
N PRO A 308 10.87 13.63 -39.53
CA PRO A 308 10.21 14.72 -40.23
C PRO A 308 10.66 14.90 -41.69
N ASN A 309 10.93 13.83 -42.44
CA ASN A 309 11.36 13.95 -43.83
C ASN A 309 10.50 13.10 -44.76
N GLN A 310 9.29 13.59 -45.05
CA GLN A 310 8.58 13.43 -46.33
C GLN A 310 7.30 14.28 -46.25
N LEU A 311 7.31 15.45 -46.89
CA LEU A 311 6.11 16.22 -47.17
C LEU A 311 5.33 15.52 -48.31
N PRO A 312 4.01 15.44 -48.18
CA PRO A 312 3.18 16.14 -49.16
C PRO A 312 2.34 17.24 -48.51
N GLU A 313 2.21 18.35 -49.22
CA GLU A 313 1.53 19.58 -48.84
C GLU A 313 0.13 19.36 -48.26
N PHE A 314 -0.08 19.67 -46.98
CA PHE A 314 -1.42 19.97 -46.47
C PHE A 314 -1.36 21.08 -45.42
N LYS A 315 -2.29 22.04 -45.60
CA LYS A 315 -2.38 23.34 -44.96
C LYS A 315 -2.29 23.29 -43.42
N VAL A 316 -1.47 24.18 -42.88
CA VAL A 316 -1.25 24.42 -41.45
C VAL A 316 -2.57 24.80 -40.75
N LYS A 317 -2.98 24.00 -39.75
CA LYS A 317 -3.75 24.49 -38.60
C LYS A 317 -3.06 24.11 -37.30
N ASP A 318 -2.83 25.15 -36.52
CA ASP A 318 -2.04 25.26 -35.31
C ASP A 318 -2.49 24.30 -34.18
N ASN A 319 -1.68 23.29 -33.84
CA ASN A 319 -1.93 22.36 -32.71
C ASN A 319 -0.81 22.35 -31.66
N SER A 320 0.10 23.33 -31.69
CA SER A 320 1.19 23.49 -30.70
C SER A 320 0.68 23.68 -29.27
N LYS A 321 -0.50 24.29 -29.10
CA LYS A 321 -1.10 24.57 -27.77
C LYS A 321 -1.58 23.32 -27.03
N GLN A 322 -2.02 22.28 -27.73
CA GLN A 322 -2.70 21.12 -27.09
C GLN A 322 -1.73 20.16 -26.38
N LEU A 323 -0.51 19.99 -26.90
CA LEU A 323 0.53 19.14 -26.30
C LEU A 323 1.21 19.79 -25.10
N THR A 324 1.40 21.11 -25.13
CA THR A 324 1.85 21.90 -23.97
C THR A 324 0.81 21.89 -22.85
N ASN A 325 -0.48 21.89 -23.18
CA ASN A 325 -1.55 21.86 -22.19
C ASN A 325 -1.59 20.51 -21.45
N LYS A 326 -1.46 19.37 -22.14
CA LYS A 326 -1.43 18.04 -21.46
C LYS A 326 -0.25 17.84 -20.49
N ALA A 327 0.93 18.38 -20.81
CA ALA A 327 2.09 18.32 -19.91
C ALA A 327 1.93 19.26 -18.71
N LYS A 328 1.34 20.45 -18.94
CA LYS A 328 0.94 21.39 -17.88
C LYS A 328 -0.15 20.83 -16.98
N ASP A 329 -1.14 20.12 -17.53
CA ASP A 329 -2.23 19.47 -16.79
C ASP A 329 -1.73 18.33 -15.89
N LEU A 330 -0.71 17.57 -16.33
CA LEU A 330 -0.08 16.54 -15.50
C LEU A 330 0.78 17.11 -14.38
N GLN A 331 1.47 18.23 -14.63
CA GLN A 331 2.21 18.97 -13.60
C GLN A 331 1.27 19.67 -12.62
N MET A 332 0.23 20.35 -13.13
CA MET A 332 -0.86 20.91 -12.33
C MET A 332 -1.51 19.83 -11.49
N GLY A 333 -1.87 18.66 -12.01
CA GLY A 333 -2.48 17.58 -11.23
C GLY A 333 -1.58 16.97 -10.13
N LYS A 334 -0.25 17.18 -10.21
CA LYS A 334 0.70 16.85 -9.13
C LYS A 334 0.85 17.99 -8.12
N VAL A 335 0.89 19.24 -8.60
CA VAL A 335 0.95 20.44 -7.76
C VAL A 335 -0.34 20.63 -6.97
N ASP A 336 -1.48 20.39 -7.59
CA ASP A 336 -2.82 20.46 -7.02
C ASP A 336 -3.02 19.34 -5.98
N ARG A 337 -2.42 18.15 -6.22
CA ARG A 337 -2.30 17.09 -5.21
C ARG A 337 -1.41 17.51 -4.04
N LEU A 338 -0.23 18.08 -4.30
CA LEU A 338 0.66 18.61 -3.27
C LEU A 338 0.01 19.74 -2.45
N GLN A 339 -0.71 20.66 -3.09
CA GLN A 339 -1.44 21.75 -2.42
C GLN A 339 -2.64 21.23 -1.62
N LYS A 340 -3.35 20.22 -2.12
CA LYS A 340 -4.39 19.52 -1.35
C LYS A 340 -3.78 18.74 -0.18
N THR A 341 -2.63 18.09 -0.36
CA THR A 341 -1.87 17.45 0.72
C THR A 341 -1.42 18.47 1.75
N VAL A 342 -0.88 19.62 1.34
CA VAL A 342 -0.46 20.71 2.26
C VAL A 342 -1.65 21.31 2.99
N SER A 343 -2.78 21.55 2.32
CA SER A 343 -3.98 22.10 2.95
C SER A 343 -4.69 21.08 3.86
N LEU A 344 -4.63 19.78 3.52
CA LEU A 344 -5.12 18.69 4.34
C LEU A 344 -4.19 18.41 5.52
N VAL A 345 -2.86 18.51 5.36
CA VAL A 345 -1.90 18.50 6.46
C VAL A 345 -2.17 19.70 7.36
N LYS A 346 -2.51 20.88 6.81
CA LYS A 346 -2.88 22.07 7.59
C LYS A 346 -4.20 21.89 8.36
N LYS A 347 -5.26 21.37 7.72
CA LYS A 347 -6.56 21.04 8.35
C LYS A 347 -6.47 19.88 9.36
N SER A 348 -5.72 18.85 9.00
CA SER A 348 -5.42 17.71 9.87
C SER A 348 -4.62 18.21 11.06
N MET A 349 -3.55 18.99 10.89
CA MET A 349 -2.74 19.54 11.98
C MET A 349 -3.50 20.48 12.92
N ASP A 350 -4.39 21.35 12.44
CA ASP A 350 -5.20 22.20 13.32
C ASP A 350 -6.21 21.40 14.15
N THR A 351 -6.70 20.27 13.63
CA THR A 351 -7.55 19.32 14.37
C THR A 351 -6.72 18.34 15.21
N PHE A 352 -5.49 18.01 14.78
CA PHE A 352 -4.58 16.97 15.31
C PHE A 352 -3.74 17.46 16.46
N VAL A 353 -3.38 18.75 16.49
CA VAL A 353 -2.76 19.38 17.67
C VAL A 353 -3.77 19.52 18.81
N ARG A 354 -5.07 19.75 18.51
CA ARG A 354 -6.13 19.80 19.54
C ARG A 354 -6.70 18.45 19.96
N LYS A 355 -6.62 17.40 19.13
CA LYS A 355 -7.32 16.11 19.36
C LYS A 355 -6.43 14.86 19.43
N TYR A 356 -5.25 14.84 18.79
CA TYR A 356 -4.53 13.58 18.46
C TYR A 356 -3.07 13.48 18.94
N ILE A 357 -2.68 14.27 19.95
CA ILE A 357 -1.49 13.93 20.76
C ILE A 357 -1.71 12.60 21.55
N CYS A 358 -2.92 12.03 21.55
CA CYS A 358 -3.29 10.86 22.36
C CYS A 358 -4.00 9.66 21.68
N GLU A 359 -3.90 9.37 20.36
CA GLU A 359 -4.46 8.08 19.86
C GLU A 359 -3.50 7.21 19.01
N ASP A 360 -3.45 5.93 19.40
CA ASP A 360 -2.50 4.84 19.09
C ASP A 360 -2.70 4.14 17.72
N TRP A 361 -3.35 4.75 16.72
CA TRP A 361 -3.64 4.06 15.45
C TRP A 361 -2.45 3.96 14.48
N ILE A 362 -1.35 4.66 14.75
CA ILE A 362 -0.10 4.60 13.97
C ILE A 362 1.00 3.92 14.80
N PRO A 363 1.48 2.71 14.45
CA PRO A 363 2.58 2.07 15.14
C PRO A 363 3.91 2.79 14.84
N ILE A 364 4.21 3.86 15.58
CA ILE A 364 5.55 4.43 15.63
C ILE A 364 6.40 3.51 16.51
N LYS A 365 7.08 2.53 15.89
CA LYS A 365 8.23 1.79 16.45
C LYS A 365 8.10 1.30 17.91
N LYS A 366 6.90 0.90 18.37
CA LYS A 366 6.77 0.16 19.64
C LYS A 366 7.14 -1.31 19.38
N LYS A 367 7.88 -1.94 20.31
CA LYS A 367 8.09 -3.40 20.34
C LYS A 367 6.71 -4.05 20.29
N VAL A 368 6.38 -4.70 19.17
CA VAL A 368 5.20 -5.56 19.09
C VAL A 368 5.64 -6.91 19.64
N ASP A 369 4.91 -7.42 20.62
CA ASP A 369 5.18 -8.73 21.21
C ASP A 369 5.25 -9.81 20.11
N LYS A 370 6.08 -10.83 20.31
CA LYS A 370 6.19 -11.98 19.41
C LYS A 370 4.83 -12.66 19.28
N ILE A 371 4.08 -12.30 18.24
CA ILE A 371 2.82 -12.95 17.89
C ILE A 371 3.11 -14.13 16.97
N THR A 372 2.73 -15.32 17.41
CA THR A 372 2.79 -16.55 16.61
C THR A 372 1.55 -16.63 15.72
N LEU A 373 1.66 -16.22 14.46
CA LEU A 373 0.69 -16.64 13.45
C LEU A 373 1.01 -18.08 13.04
N TYR A 374 0.05 -18.98 13.26
CA TYR A 374 0.22 -20.39 12.94
C TYR A 374 0.11 -20.57 11.44
N MET A 375 1.21 -20.82 10.73
CA MET A 375 1.20 -21.26 9.33
C MET A 375 1.51 -22.75 9.29
N SER A 376 0.64 -23.57 8.67
CA SER A 376 0.99 -24.96 8.43
C SER A 376 2.11 -25.02 7.37
N LYS A 377 3.09 -25.91 7.56
CA LYS A 377 4.22 -26.11 6.64
C LYS A 377 3.76 -26.50 5.22
N LYS A 378 2.56 -27.09 5.11
CA LYS A 378 1.97 -27.68 3.90
C LYS A 378 1.32 -26.66 2.94
N LEU A 379 1.13 -25.41 3.37
CA LEU A 379 0.52 -24.31 2.59
C LEU A 379 1.55 -23.26 2.14
N LEU A 380 2.82 -23.57 2.35
CA LEU A 380 3.98 -22.73 2.03
C LEU A 380 4.84 -23.33 0.90
N ASP A 381 4.39 -24.43 0.31
CA ASP A 381 4.86 -24.99 -0.97
C ASP A 381 3.89 -24.52 -2.07
#